data_AF-A0A944TV41-F1
#
_entry.id   AF-A0A944TV41-F1
#
_cell.length_a   1.000
_cell.length_b   1.000
_cell.length_c   1.000
_cell.angle_alpha   90.00
_cell.angle_beta   90.00
_cell.angle_gamma   90.00
#
_symmetry.space_group_name_H-M   'P 1'
#
loop_
_entity.id
_entity.type
_entity.pdbx_description
1 polymer ?
#
loop_
_entity_poly.entity_id
_entity_poly.type
_entity_poly.pdbx_seq_one_letter_code
_entity_poly.pdbx_strand_id
1 'polypeptide(L)'
;MTNTTPKDLRNAFGNFATGITVITSIDTKGRPQGITVNSFSTVSLDPPLISWCIGREATLFSLFQQAEHFAVNILSIDQKSISEL
;
A
#
# COMPACT_ATOMS: atom_id res chain seq x y z
N MET A 1 1.06 28.35 -14.36
CA MET A 1 1.37 27.05 -13.73
C MET A 1 1.28 27.27 -12.23
N THR A 2 0.44 26.54 -11.52
CA THR A 2 0.31 26.70 -10.07
C THR A 2 1.59 26.23 -9.40
N ASN A 3 2.22 27.09 -8.59
CA ASN A 3 3.39 26.76 -7.77
C ASN A 3 2.96 25.85 -6.60
N THR A 4 2.60 24.60 -6.91
CA THR A 4 2.16 23.62 -5.91
C THR A 4 3.35 22.84 -5.41
N THR A 5 3.60 22.82 -4.09
CA THR A 5 4.67 22.02 -3.49
C THR A 5 4.22 20.57 -3.28
N PRO A 6 5.14 19.60 -3.13
CA PRO A 6 4.78 18.21 -2.77
C PRO A 6 3.99 18.11 -1.47
N LYS A 7 4.22 19.02 -0.51
CA LYS A 7 3.47 19.08 0.75
C LYS A 7 2.02 19.49 0.51
N ASP A 8 1.77 20.45 -0.38
CA ASP A 8 0.42 20.89 -0.72
C ASP A 8 -0.39 19.77 -1.38
N LEU A 9 0.25 19.02 -2.29
CA LEU A 9 -0.35 17.83 -2.91
C LEU A 9 -0.65 16.74 -1.88
N ARG A 10 0.29 16.44 -0.96
CA ARG A 10 0.07 15.46 0.11
C ARG A 10 -1.12 15.84 0.99
N ASN A 11 -1.21 17.10 1.38
CA ASN A 11 -2.33 17.61 2.18
C ASN A 11 -3.65 17.52 1.41
N ALA A 12 -3.65 17.88 0.12
CA ALA A 12 -4.83 17.78 -0.73
C ALA A 12 -5.33 16.32 -0.83
N PHE A 13 -4.44 15.36 -1.07
CA PHE A 13 -4.78 13.93 -1.15
C PHE A 13 -5.23 13.36 0.20
N GLY A 14 -4.68 13.85 1.31
CA GLY A 14 -5.08 13.45 2.66
C GLY A 14 -6.54 13.76 3.03
N ASN A 15 -7.22 14.63 2.28
CA ASN A 15 -8.65 14.92 2.49
C ASN A 15 -9.57 13.76 2.06
N PHE A 16 -9.09 12.82 1.23
CA PHE A 16 -9.86 11.66 0.83
C PHE A 16 -9.61 10.51 1.83
N ALA A 17 -10.61 10.25 2.67
CA ALA A 17 -10.52 9.20 3.69
C ALA A 17 -10.42 7.80 3.05
N THR A 18 -9.58 6.95 3.64
CA THR A 18 -9.33 5.57 3.19
C THR A 18 -9.28 4.63 4.39
N GLY A 19 -9.49 3.34 4.16
CA GLY A 19 -9.09 2.31 5.11
C GLY A 19 -7.56 2.16 5.12
N ILE A 20 -7.05 1.39 6.09
CA ILE A 20 -5.64 1.01 6.13
C ILE A 20 -5.50 -0.46 5.76
N THR A 21 -4.53 -0.76 4.91
CA THR A 21 -4.20 -2.12 4.52
C THR A 21 -2.73 -2.41 4.76
N VAL A 22 -2.38 -3.67 5.04
CA VAL A 22 -1.01 -4.16 5.02
C VAL A 22 -0.86 -5.12 3.86
N ILE A 23 0.04 -4.79 2.93
CA ILE A 23 0.39 -5.68 1.82
C ILE A 23 1.53 -6.56 2.28
N THR A 24 1.38 -7.88 2.15
CA THR A 24 2.39 -8.85 2.60
C THR A 24 2.82 -9.76 1.47
N SER A 25 4.10 -10.14 1.47
CA SER A 25 4.64 -11.19 0.60
C SER A 25 5.80 -11.89 1.31
N ILE A 26 6.37 -12.91 0.67
CA ILE A 26 7.48 -13.70 1.18
C ILE A 26 8.74 -13.36 0.38
N ASP A 27 9.84 -13.04 1.07
CA ASP A 27 11.11 -12.78 0.40
C ASP A 27 11.77 -14.06 -0.15
N THR A 28 12.86 -13.91 -0.90
CA THR A 28 13.61 -15.03 -1.49
C THR A 28 14.22 -16.00 -0.47
N LYS A 29 14.25 -15.62 0.82
CA LYS A 29 14.72 -16.45 1.94
C LYS A 29 13.57 -17.06 2.73
N GLY A 30 12.33 -16.94 2.27
CA GLY A 30 11.16 -17.48 2.96
C GLY A 30 10.66 -16.62 4.13
N ARG A 31 11.13 -15.38 4.28
CA ARG A 31 10.77 -14.51 5.41
C ARG A 31 9.57 -13.63 5.06
N PRO A 32 8.60 -13.46 5.98
CA PRO A 32 7.48 -12.57 5.76
C PRO A 32 7.93 -11.11 5.73
N GLN A 33 7.41 -10.35 4.76
CA GLN A 33 7.62 -8.92 4.60
C GLN A 33 6.27 -8.23 4.44
N GLY A 34 6.15 -7.02 4.97
CA GLY A 34 4.89 -6.27 4.99
C GLY A 34 5.10 -4.77 4.83
N ILE A 35 4.14 -4.10 4.21
CA ILE A 35 4.10 -2.64 4.09
C ILE A 35 2.67 -2.12 4.34
N THR A 36 2.56 -1.11 5.20
CA THR A 36 1.30 -0.39 5.41
C THR A 36 1.03 0.52 4.21
N VAL A 37 -0.14 0.40 3.59
CA VAL A 37 -0.59 1.26 2.48
C VAL A 37 -2.04 1.69 2.67
N ASN A 38 -2.34 2.91 2.21
CA ASN A 38 -3.69 3.45 2.15
C ASN A 38 -4.13 3.79 0.71
N SER A 39 -3.38 3.34 -0.30
CA SER A 39 -3.66 3.55 -1.72
C SER A 39 -4.47 2.42 -2.37
N PHE A 40 -5.00 1.49 -1.58
CA PHE A 40 -5.73 0.33 -2.08
C PHE A 40 -7.03 0.73 -2.79
N SER A 41 -7.34 0.10 -3.92
CA SER A 41 -8.59 0.27 -4.64
C SER A 41 -9.04 -1.02 -5.33
N THR A 42 -10.35 -1.22 -5.41
CA THR A 42 -10.96 -2.29 -6.23
C THR A 42 -11.06 -1.82 -7.68
N VAL A 43 -10.65 -2.67 -8.64
CA VAL A 43 -10.58 -2.32 -10.06
C VAL A 43 -11.64 -3.04 -10.89
N SER A 44 -11.81 -4.34 -10.68
CA SER A 44 -12.77 -5.15 -11.44
C SER A 44 -13.28 -6.32 -10.59
N LEU A 45 -14.51 -6.76 -10.88
CA LEU A 45 -15.09 -7.97 -10.29
C LEU A 45 -14.86 -9.20 -11.17
N ASP A 46 -14.84 -9.03 -12.49
CA ASP A 46 -14.58 -10.10 -13.45
C ASP A 46 -13.68 -9.59 -14.60
N PRO A 47 -12.40 -10.01 -14.67
CA PRO A 47 -11.71 -10.79 -13.63
C PRO A 47 -11.56 -9.99 -12.33
N PRO A 48 -11.39 -10.65 -11.17
CA PRO A 48 -11.22 -9.96 -9.89
C PRO A 48 -9.86 -9.26 -9.83
N LEU A 49 -9.88 -7.93 -9.85
CA LEU A 49 -8.68 -7.09 -9.90
C LEU A 49 -8.73 -6.01 -8.81
N ILE A 50 -7.56 -5.74 -8.23
CA ILE A 50 -7.31 -4.64 -7.30
C ILE A 50 -6.07 -3.87 -7.73
N SER A 51 -5.89 -2.67 -7.20
CA SER A 51 -4.66 -1.89 -7.35
C SER A 51 -4.21 -1.30 -6.02
N TRP A 52 -2.91 -1.08 -5.92
CA TRP A 52 -2.25 -0.33 -4.84
C TRP A 52 -0.92 0.20 -5.40
N CYS A 53 -0.34 1.20 -4.73
CA CYS A 53 0.84 1.90 -5.21
C CYS A 53 1.99 1.75 -4.21
N ILE A 54 3.21 1.53 -4.74
CA ILE A 54 4.45 1.54 -3.97
C ILE A 54 5.42 2.55 -4.57
N GLY A 55 6.05 3.36 -3.72
CA GLY A 55 7.12 4.27 -4.14
C GLY A 55 8.34 3.47 -4.63
N ARG A 56 9.00 3.95 -5.68
CA ARG A 56 10.19 3.27 -6.24
C ARG A 56 11.38 3.29 -5.29
N GLU A 57 11.40 4.28 -4.40
CA GLU A 57 12.36 4.48 -3.33
C GLU A 57 12.08 3.62 -2.09
N ALA A 58 10.93 2.92 -2.02
CA ALA A 58 10.59 2.06 -0.89
C ALA A 58 11.56 0.88 -0.80
N THR A 59 12.02 0.55 0.41
CA THR A 59 12.94 -0.57 0.65
C THR A 59 12.40 -1.92 0.15
N LEU A 60 11.08 -2.10 0.17
CA LEU A 60 10.40 -3.32 -0.29
C LEU A 60 10.00 -3.28 -1.77
N PHE A 61 10.34 -2.24 -2.52
CA PHE A 61 9.99 -2.11 -3.95
C PHE A 61 10.47 -3.32 -4.77
N SER A 62 11.76 -3.64 -4.68
CA SER A 62 12.35 -4.76 -5.42
C SER A 62 11.73 -6.11 -5.05
N LEU A 63 11.30 -6.26 -3.79
CA LEU A 63 10.63 -7.48 -3.33
C LEU A 63 9.25 -7.62 -4.00
N PHE A 64 8.41 -6.59 -3.93
CA PHE A 64 7.07 -6.66 -4.51
C PHE A 64 7.08 -6.67 -6.04
N GLN A 65 8.10 -6.10 -6.67
CA GLN A 65 8.30 -6.20 -8.12
C GLN A 65 8.59 -7.64 -8.58
N GLN A 66 9.25 -8.45 -7.74
CA GLN A 66 9.65 -9.83 -8.07
C GLN A 66 8.69 -10.88 -7.49
N ALA A 67 7.78 -10.47 -6.60
CA ALA A 67 6.85 -11.38 -5.95
C ALA A 67 5.82 -11.93 -6.95
N GLU A 68 5.69 -13.25 -7.03
CA GLU A 68 4.62 -13.90 -7.81
C GLU A 68 3.25 -13.71 -7.14
N HIS A 69 3.23 -13.62 -5.81
CA HIS A 69 2.01 -13.52 -5.02
C HIS A 69 2.19 -12.52 -3.88
N PHE A 70 1.10 -11.86 -3.50
CA PHE A 70 1.00 -11.05 -2.30
C PHE A 70 -0.42 -11.19 -1.71
N ALA A 71 -0.58 -10.79 -0.46
CA ALA A 71 -1.87 -10.71 0.21
C ALA A 71 -2.18 -9.27 0.63
N VAL A 72 -3.47 -8.93 0.64
CA VAL A 72 -3.99 -7.66 1.13
C VAL A 72 -4.71 -7.91 2.45
N ASN A 73 -4.22 -7.32 3.53
CA ASN A 73 -4.84 -7.43 4.84
C ASN A 73 -5.52 -6.10 5.16
N ILE A 74 -6.85 -6.07 5.20
CA ILE A 74 -7.62 -4.87 5.59
C ILE A 74 -7.67 -4.80 7.12
N LEU A 75 -7.15 -3.74 7.71
CA LEU A 75 -7.06 -3.61 9.16
C LEU A 75 -8.38 -3.14 9.78
N SER A 76 -8.71 -3.72 10.93
CA SER A 76 -9.76 -3.23 11.82
C SER A 76 -9.25 -2.11 12.73
N ILE A 77 -10.16 -1.44 13.43
CA ILE A 77 -9.84 -0.34 14.36
C ILE A 77 -8.91 -0.78 15.50
N ASP A 78 -9.06 -2.02 15.98
CA ASP A 78 -8.27 -2.58 17.08
C ASP A 78 -6.82 -2.89 16.66
N GLN A 79 -6.54 -2.86 15.36
CA GLN A 79 -5.22 -3.14 14.78
C GLN A 79 -4.43 -1.88 14.45
N LYS A 80 -4.76 -0.74 15.08
CA LYS A 80 -4.03 0.52 14.87
C LYS A 80 -2.51 0.37 15.08
N SER A 81 -2.07 -0.35 16.12
CA SER A 81 -0.64 -0.57 16.37
C SER A 81 0.08 -1.34 15.26
N ILE A 82 -0.64 -2.18 14.50
CA ILE A 82 -0.09 -2.89 13.34
C ILE A 82 0.15 -1.92 12.17
N SER A 83 -0.62 -0.83 12.07
CA SER A 83 -0.42 0.15 10.99
C SER A 83 0.86 0.98 11.14
N GLU A 84 1.47 0.99 12.32
CA GLU A 84 2.65 1.79 12.67
C GLU A 84 3.99 1.07 12.39
N LEU A 85 3.94 -0.05 11.63
CA LEU A 85 5.11 -0.82 11.15
C LEU A 85 6.10 0.01 10.31
#